data_AF-A0A932V2R6-F1
#
_entry.id   AF-A0A932V2R6-F1
#
_cell.length_a   1.000
_cell.length_b   1.000
_cell.length_c   1.000
_cell.angle_alpha   90.00
_cell.angle_beta   90.00
_cell.angle_gamma   90.00
#
_symmetry.space_group_name_H-M   'P 1'
#
loop_
_entity.id
_entity.type
_entity.pdbx_description
1 polymer ?
#
loop_
_entity_poly.entity_id
_entity_poly.type
_entity_poly.pdbx_seq_one_letter_code
_entity_poly.pdbx_strand_id
1 'polypeptide(L)'
;MRPRTIVIIVLVVGFAIGLAIALTREVEREESKLQASVSGRVMIADDLLRQGLANVVKTDRMVLLLVDATTGNPVALKFDTPFVPPQTFIIGQENARTEGALGGPYYLVGLTDKDGEIFQVSPGEIYGRSEQPLALGTEQVELVLREPFRGSLFNGAPPMGMLPASHPATGDAPGPTPMGGPGMSPGMAADPAMSIEGTITAAPAVAGNVSPSDRVVVLAFKPDQSRPVAFEILPSAALPLRFRLSVPPNETEARATGVYLRVLTDKDGSPFNAAPGEIVGRSTQPVKLGTTGLEFVMDQPYIR
;
A
#
# COMPACT_ATOMS: atom_id res chain seq x y z
N MET A 1 52.86 42.20 10.47
CA MET A 1 51.96 41.39 11.32
C MET A 1 52.78 40.40 12.13
N ARG A 2 52.43 40.13 13.40
CA ARG A 2 53.11 39.10 14.19
C ARG A 2 52.75 37.72 13.62
N PRO A 3 53.68 36.74 13.57
CA PRO A 3 53.45 35.43 12.95
C PRO A 3 52.23 34.69 13.55
N ARG A 4 51.97 34.89 14.85
CA ARG A 4 50.77 34.36 15.53
C ARG A 4 49.46 34.90 14.93
N THR A 5 49.41 36.16 14.52
CA THR A 5 48.24 36.77 13.90
C THR A 5 47.95 36.15 12.53
N ILE A 6 48.98 35.83 11.75
CA ILE A 6 48.83 35.19 10.44
C ILE A 6 48.28 33.77 10.59
N VAL A 7 48.80 32.99 11.55
CA VAL A 7 48.32 31.63 11.84
C VAL A 7 46.84 31.64 12.25
N ILE A 8 46.44 32.57 13.13
CA ILE A 8 45.05 32.71 13.56
C ILE A 8 44.15 33.06 12.36
N ILE A 9 44.56 34.01 11.50
CA ILE A 9 43.78 34.37 10.31
C ILE A 9 43.61 33.17 9.37
N VAL A 10 44.68 32.41 9.11
CA VAL A 10 44.60 31.22 8.24
C VAL A 10 43.67 30.16 8.83
N LEU A 11 43.71 29.92 10.15
CA LEU A 11 42.80 28.98 10.81
C LEU A 11 41.34 29.44 10.75
N VAL A 12 41.08 30.73 10.97
CA VAL A 12 39.72 31.30 10.89
C VAL A 12 39.18 31.21 9.46
N VAL A 13 39.99 31.58 8.46
CA VAL A 13 39.61 31.49 7.04
C VAL A 13 39.40 30.04 6.64
N GLY A 14 40.28 29.12 7.04
CA GLY A 14 40.14 27.69 6.77
C GLY A 14 38.87 27.10 7.39
N PHE A 15 38.55 27.46 8.63
CA PHE A 15 37.31 27.07 9.29
C PHE A 15 36.07 27.63 8.57
N ALA A 16 36.09 28.91 8.19
CA ALA A 16 34.98 29.54 7.46
C ALA A 16 34.72 28.87 6.10
N ILE A 17 35.79 28.54 5.35
CA ILE A 17 35.68 27.80 4.09
C ILE A 17 35.13 26.40 4.33
N GLY A 18 35.64 25.68 5.34
CA GLY A 18 35.14 24.35 5.71
C GLY A 18 33.66 24.35 6.08
N LEU A 19 33.22 25.36 6.84
CA LEU A 19 31.80 25.54 7.21
C LEU A 19 30.92 25.83 5.99
N ALA A 20 31.38 26.70 5.07
CA ALA A 20 30.65 27.00 3.84
C ALA A 20 30.45 25.74 2.97
N ILE A 21 31.50 24.94 2.78
CA ILE A 21 31.41 23.68 2.02
C ILE A 21 30.46 22.69 2.69
N ALA A 22 30.52 22.55 4.02
CA ALA A 22 29.65 21.66 4.75
C ALA A 22 28.17 22.07 4.63
N LEU A 23 27.88 23.37 4.73
CA LEU A 23 26.54 23.92 4.54
C LEU A 23 26.01 23.67 3.12
N THR A 24 26.82 23.93 2.09
CA THR A 24 26.38 23.69 0.70
C THR A 24 26.05 22.22 0.45
N ARG A 25 26.86 21.28 0.95
CA ARG A 25 26.59 19.84 0.83
C ARG A 25 25.32 19.41 1.56
N GLU A 26 25.05 20.02 2.70
CA GLU A 26 23.83 19.73 3.46
C GLU A 26 22.59 20.22 2.70
N VAL A 27 22.63 21.43 2.13
CA VAL A 27 21.56 21.97 1.29
C VAL A 27 21.31 21.09 0.07
N GLU A 28 22.36 20.71 -0.67
CA GLU A 28 22.24 19.83 -1.85
C GLU A 28 21.62 18.46 -1.48
N ARG A 29 21.95 17.95 -0.29
CA ARG A 29 21.38 16.69 0.22
C ARG A 29 19.90 16.83 0.53
N GLU A 30 19.49 17.91 1.18
CA GLU A 30 18.08 18.18 1.47
C GLU A 30 17.27 18.41 0.19
N GLU A 31 17.79 19.16 -0.77
CA GLU A 31 17.14 19.35 -2.08
C GLU A 31 16.98 18.02 -2.82
N SER A 32 18.02 17.18 -2.84
CA SER A 32 17.94 15.85 -3.45
C SER A 32 16.89 14.97 -2.77
N LYS A 33 16.78 15.06 -1.44
CA LYS A 33 15.76 14.34 -0.67
C LYS A 33 14.35 14.82 -1.00
N LEU A 34 14.15 16.13 -1.14
CA LEU A 34 12.86 16.72 -1.51
C LEU A 34 12.47 16.34 -2.95
N GLN A 35 13.40 16.42 -3.90
CA GLN A 35 13.16 16.01 -5.29
C GLN A 35 12.81 14.52 -5.41
N ALA A 36 13.34 13.69 -4.52
CA ALA A 36 13.05 12.26 -4.46
C ALA A 36 11.81 11.90 -3.61
N SER A 37 11.03 12.90 -3.16
CA SER A 37 9.92 12.72 -2.23
C SER A 37 8.70 13.56 -2.58
N VAL A 38 7.55 13.19 -2.03
CA VAL A 38 6.36 14.04 -1.94
C VAL A 38 6.30 14.59 -0.52
N SER A 39 6.06 15.90 -0.39
CA SER A 39 5.96 16.55 0.91
C SER A 39 4.72 17.44 1.02
N GLY A 40 4.23 17.62 2.24
CA GLY A 40 2.99 18.36 2.45
C GLY A 40 2.46 18.28 3.87
N ARG A 41 1.15 18.45 4.01
CA ARG A 41 0.41 18.37 5.27
C ARG A 41 -0.75 17.39 5.16
N VAL A 42 -0.96 16.60 6.22
CA VAL A 42 -2.15 15.77 6.40
C VAL A 42 -3.11 16.47 7.35
N MET A 43 -4.39 16.54 6.97
CA MET A 43 -5.47 17.15 7.71
C MET A 43 -6.64 16.16 7.84
N ILE A 44 -7.49 16.36 8.84
CA ILE A 44 -8.78 15.67 8.94
C ILE A 44 -9.85 16.62 8.43
N ALA A 45 -10.81 16.09 7.67
CA ALA A 45 -11.94 16.86 7.20
C ALA A 45 -12.82 17.34 8.37
N ASP A 46 -13.18 18.62 8.37
CA ASP A 46 -13.96 19.26 9.44
C ASP A 46 -15.32 18.59 9.70
N ASP A 47 -15.95 18.05 8.67
CA ASP A 47 -17.22 17.36 8.74
C ASP A 47 -17.12 16.04 9.52
N LEU A 48 -16.05 15.27 9.35
CA LEU A 48 -15.79 14.06 10.15
C LEU A 48 -15.57 14.39 11.63
N LEU A 49 -14.89 15.50 11.92
CA LEU A 49 -14.69 15.98 13.29
C LEU A 49 -16.02 16.40 13.92
N ARG A 50 -16.87 17.15 13.19
CA ARG A 50 -18.19 17.59 13.68
C ARG A 50 -19.17 16.44 13.88
N GLN A 51 -19.10 15.40 13.05
CA GLN A 51 -19.96 14.22 13.16
C GLN A 51 -19.47 13.20 14.20
N GLY A 52 -18.29 13.42 14.81
CA GLY A 52 -17.68 12.48 15.76
C GLY A 52 -17.23 11.16 15.11
N LEU A 53 -17.07 11.15 13.78
CA LEU A 53 -16.64 9.97 13.00
C LEU A 53 -15.12 9.83 12.95
N ALA A 54 -14.39 10.94 13.12
CA ALA A 54 -12.95 10.94 13.32
C ALA A 54 -12.66 11.01 14.83
N ASN A 55 -12.16 9.92 15.41
CA ASN A 55 -11.79 9.88 16.82
C ASN A 55 -10.28 9.76 17.00
N VAL A 56 -9.50 10.68 16.41
CA VAL A 56 -8.04 10.59 16.46
C VAL A 56 -7.51 10.98 17.84
N VAL A 57 -6.77 10.08 18.48
CA VAL A 57 -6.11 10.31 19.77
C VAL A 57 -4.59 10.39 19.59
N LYS A 58 -3.89 11.02 20.54
CA LYS A 58 -2.43 11.26 20.47
C LYS A 58 -1.57 9.99 20.43
N THR A 59 -2.16 8.81 20.57
CA THR A 59 -1.45 7.52 20.43
C THR A 59 -1.61 6.92 19.05
N ASP A 60 -2.51 7.45 18.23
CA ASP A 60 -2.77 6.92 16.90
C ASP A 60 -1.57 7.13 16.00
N ARG A 61 -1.41 6.23 15.04
CA ARG A 61 -0.36 6.24 14.03
C ARG A 61 -0.95 6.76 12.72
N MET A 62 -0.16 7.55 12.00
CA MET A 62 -0.43 7.90 10.61
C MET A 62 0.33 6.93 9.73
N VAL A 63 -0.35 6.40 8.72
CA VAL A 63 0.26 5.56 7.70
C VAL A 63 0.07 6.21 6.35
N LEU A 64 1.19 6.42 5.67
CA LEU A 64 1.25 7.04 4.35
C LEU A 64 1.76 6.02 3.34
N LEU A 65 1.08 5.95 2.20
CA LEU A 65 1.44 5.10 1.09
C LEU A 65 1.60 5.93 -0.19
N LEU A 66 2.64 5.62 -0.96
CA LEU A 66 2.67 5.97 -2.38
C LEU A 66 2.19 4.76 -3.16
N VAL A 67 1.13 4.96 -3.93
CA VAL A 67 0.50 3.94 -4.77
C VAL A 67 0.78 4.30 -6.21
N ASP A 68 1.45 3.41 -6.93
CA ASP A 68 1.75 3.59 -8.35
C ASP A 68 0.46 3.82 -9.14
N ALA A 69 0.38 4.95 -9.85
CA ALA A 69 -0.87 5.35 -10.51
C ALA A 69 -1.25 4.46 -11.69
N THR A 70 -0.30 3.70 -12.24
CA THR A 70 -0.53 2.78 -13.36
C THR A 70 -0.93 1.40 -12.87
N THR A 71 -0.22 0.87 -11.87
CA THR A 71 -0.39 -0.52 -11.40
C THR A 71 -1.30 -0.63 -10.18
N GLY A 72 -1.58 0.46 -9.48
CA GLY A 72 -2.35 0.45 -8.23
C GLY A 72 -1.60 -0.17 -7.05
N ASN A 73 -0.31 -0.49 -7.21
CA ASN A 73 0.47 -1.15 -6.17
C ASN A 73 1.11 -0.14 -5.21
N PRO A 74 1.12 -0.42 -3.90
CA PRO A 74 1.87 0.39 -2.95
C PRO A 74 3.38 0.18 -3.15
N VAL A 75 4.09 1.25 -3.50
CA VAL A 75 5.53 1.24 -3.77
C VAL A 75 6.37 1.90 -2.69
N ALA A 76 5.76 2.72 -1.83
CA ALA A 76 6.41 3.29 -0.65
C ALA A 76 5.45 3.27 0.53
N LEU A 77 5.98 3.09 1.74
CA LEU A 77 5.20 2.99 2.98
C LEU A 77 5.93 3.70 4.11
N LYS A 78 5.24 4.59 4.81
CA LYS A 78 5.77 5.31 5.97
C LYS A 78 4.77 5.29 7.12
N PHE A 79 5.32 5.15 8.32
CA PHE A 79 4.60 5.21 9.58
C PHE A 79 5.07 6.40 10.39
N ASP A 80 4.15 7.25 10.83
CA ASP A 80 4.43 8.40 11.68
C ASP A 80 3.60 8.28 12.98
N THR A 81 4.28 8.20 14.12
CA THR A 81 3.65 8.14 15.46
C THR A 81 4.31 9.18 16.37
N PRO A 82 3.54 9.98 17.13
CA PRO A 82 2.08 10.08 17.14
C PRO A 82 1.53 10.89 15.97
N PHE A 83 0.29 10.60 15.55
CA PHE A 83 -0.45 11.42 14.58
C PHE A 83 -1.15 12.59 15.29
N VAL A 84 -0.75 13.82 14.96
CA VAL A 84 -1.34 15.05 15.51
C VAL A 84 -1.69 16.01 14.37
N PRO A 85 -2.90 15.89 13.78
CA PRO A 85 -3.31 16.74 12.66
C PRO A 85 -3.59 18.19 13.10
N PRO A 86 -3.28 19.19 12.25
CA PRO A 86 -2.58 19.05 10.97
C PRO A 86 -1.10 18.71 11.17
N GLN A 87 -0.59 17.73 10.40
CA GLN A 87 0.79 17.23 10.53
C GLN A 87 1.53 17.30 9.20
N THR A 88 2.78 17.75 9.21
CA THR A 88 3.63 17.71 8.01
C THR A 88 4.12 16.29 7.72
N PHE A 89 4.29 15.97 6.45
CA PHE A 89 4.84 14.69 6.02
C PHE A 89 5.85 14.85 4.90
N ILE A 90 6.71 13.84 4.78
CA ILE A 90 7.55 13.57 3.63
C ILE A 90 7.53 12.05 3.42
N ILE A 91 7.32 11.62 2.17
CA ILE A 91 7.37 10.22 1.76
C ILE A 91 7.98 10.11 0.36
N GLY A 92 8.95 9.22 0.17
CA GLY A 92 9.70 9.18 -1.08
C GLY A 92 10.61 7.98 -1.21
N GLN A 93 11.72 8.15 -1.93
CA GLN A 93 12.68 7.09 -2.23
C GLN A 93 13.20 6.36 -0.98
N GLU A 94 13.37 7.06 0.14
CA GLU A 94 13.82 6.46 1.40
C GLU A 94 12.79 5.50 2.03
N ASN A 95 11.54 5.58 1.59
CA ASN A 95 10.43 4.75 2.04
C ASN A 95 10.02 3.69 1.00
N ALA A 96 10.77 3.58 -0.10
CA ALA A 96 10.49 2.63 -1.17
C ALA A 96 10.52 1.19 -0.64
N ARG A 97 9.56 0.38 -1.10
CA ARG A 97 9.44 -1.03 -0.75
C ARG A 97 10.33 -1.93 -1.61
N THR A 98 10.82 -1.41 -2.72
CA THR A 98 11.71 -2.11 -3.66
C THR A 98 13.05 -1.37 -3.72
N GLU A 99 14.12 -2.09 -4.04
CA GLU A 99 15.46 -1.52 -4.21
C GLU A 99 15.58 -0.63 -5.48
N GLY A 100 14.53 -0.59 -6.31
CA GLY A 100 14.47 0.23 -7.51
C GLY A 100 14.19 1.70 -7.22
N ALA A 101 14.65 2.57 -8.12
CA ALA A 101 14.29 3.98 -8.10
C ALA A 101 12.79 4.14 -8.34
N LEU A 102 12.13 4.97 -7.53
CA LEU A 102 10.77 5.42 -7.76
C LEU A 102 10.77 6.31 -9.01
N GLY A 103 9.91 6.01 -9.98
CA GLY A 103 9.89 6.68 -11.28
C GLY A 103 8.51 7.07 -11.80
N GLY A 104 7.44 6.77 -11.05
CA GLY A 104 6.07 6.98 -11.49
C GLY A 104 5.44 8.25 -10.93
N PRO A 105 4.31 8.69 -11.51
CA PRO A 105 3.35 9.47 -10.75
C PRO A 105 2.61 8.54 -9.75
N TYR A 106 2.40 9.03 -8.54
CA TYR A 106 1.88 8.25 -7.41
C TYR A 106 0.61 8.86 -6.84
N TYR A 107 -0.39 8.05 -6.53
CA TYR A 107 -1.43 8.47 -5.61
C TYR A 107 -0.89 8.43 -4.19
N LEU A 108 -1.05 9.52 -3.47
CA LEU A 108 -0.76 9.57 -2.04
C LEU A 108 -2.00 9.10 -1.29
N VAL A 109 -1.85 8.08 -0.45
CA VAL A 109 -2.91 7.57 0.42
C VAL A 109 -2.47 7.75 1.87
N GLY A 110 -3.38 8.23 2.71
CA GLY A 110 -3.17 8.34 4.15
C GLY A 110 -4.29 7.64 4.89
N LEU A 111 -3.94 7.00 6.00
CA LEU A 111 -4.88 6.38 6.92
C LEU A 111 -4.41 6.56 8.36
N THR A 112 -5.36 6.70 9.28
CA THR A 112 -5.08 6.58 10.71
C THR A 112 -5.15 5.12 11.10
N ASP A 113 -4.19 4.69 11.90
CA ASP A 113 -4.08 3.36 12.44
C ASP A 113 -4.08 3.44 13.96
N LYS A 114 -5.08 2.83 14.58
CA LYS A 114 -5.35 2.97 16.02
C LYS A 114 -4.81 1.82 16.85
N ASP A 115 -4.69 0.64 16.25
CA ASP A 115 -4.41 -0.62 16.93
C ASP A 115 -3.07 -1.24 16.49
N GLY A 116 -2.40 -0.64 15.51
CA GLY A 116 -1.15 -1.12 14.96
C GLY A 116 -1.33 -2.04 13.76
N GLU A 117 -2.57 -2.29 13.31
CA GLU A 117 -2.94 -3.22 12.26
C GLU A 117 -3.61 -2.48 11.09
N ILE A 118 -2.78 -1.93 10.18
CA ILE A 118 -3.18 -1.10 9.01
C ILE A 118 -4.23 -1.68 8.03
N PHE A 119 -4.61 -2.95 8.21
CA PHE A 119 -5.57 -3.66 7.36
C PHE A 119 -6.78 -4.22 8.14
N GLN A 120 -6.84 -3.95 9.45
CA GLN A 120 -8.04 -4.10 10.25
C GLN A 120 -8.77 -2.78 10.32
N VAL A 121 -10.10 -2.83 10.41
CA VAL A 121 -10.88 -1.62 10.65
C VAL A 121 -11.01 -1.45 12.14
N SER A 122 -10.35 -0.44 12.67
CA SER A 122 -10.63 0.02 14.01
C SER A 122 -11.69 1.13 13.97
N PRO A 123 -12.73 1.09 14.85
CA PRO A 123 -13.73 2.14 14.90
C PRO A 123 -13.12 3.53 15.06
N GLY A 124 -13.50 4.45 14.18
CA GLY A 124 -13.00 5.82 14.17
C GLY A 124 -11.70 6.02 13.39
N GLU A 125 -11.21 4.99 12.69
CA GLU A 125 -10.19 5.16 11.66
C GLU A 125 -10.73 5.88 10.43
N ILE A 126 -9.88 6.69 9.83
CA ILE A 126 -10.20 7.54 8.70
C ILE A 126 -9.12 7.44 7.64
N TYR A 127 -9.51 7.61 6.39
CA TYR A 127 -8.62 7.52 5.24
C TYR A 127 -8.84 8.70 4.27
N GLY A 128 -7.83 8.94 3.45
CA GLY A 128 -7.87 9.94 2.39
C GLY A 128 -6.87 9.60 1.29
N ARG A 129 -7.11 10.15 0.10
CA ARG A 129 -6.27 9.95 -1.07
C ARG A 129 -6.14 11.25 -1.85
N SER A 130 -4.99 11.48 -2.48
CA SER A 130 -4.82 12.59 -3.43
C SER A 130 -5.76 12.44 -4.62
N GLU A 131 -6.40 13.53 -5.04
CA GLU A 131 -7.33 13.52 -6.18
C GLU A 131 -6.61 13.19 -7.50
N GLN A 132 -5.36 13.64 -7.62
CA GLN A 132 -4.52 13.43 -8.79
C GLN A 132 -3.25 12.68 -8.41
N PRO A 133 -2.66 11.93 -9.36
CA PRO A 133 -1.30 11.42 -9.22
C PRO A 133 -0.29 12.55 -9.03
N LEU A 134 0.69 12.32 -8.16
CA LEU A 134 1.73 13.28 -7.78
C LEU A 134 3.09 12.77 -8.26
N ALA A 135 3.90 13.65 -8.82
CA ALA A 135 5.30 13.33 -9.11
C ALA A 135 6.16 13.44 -7.84
N LEU A 136 7.28 12.74 -7.78
CA LEU A 136 8.32 13.06 -6.80
C LEU A 136 8.82 14.50 -7.03
N GLY A 137 9.19 15.18 -5.95
CA GLY A 137 9.46 16.62 -5.93
C GLY A 137 8.21 17.49 -5.76
N THR A 138 7.01 16.90 -5.67
CA THR A 138 5.80 17.68 -5.37
C THR A 138 5.80 18.08 -3.89
N GLU A 139 5.74 19.39 -3.65
CA GLU A 139 5.71 19.97 -2.31
C GLU A 139 4.35 20.59 -1.99
N GLN A 140 4.13 20.93 -0.71
CA GLN A 140 2.92 21.60 -0.23
C GLN A 140 1.61 20.84 -0.53
N VAL A 141 1.69 19.52 -0.66
CA VAL A 141 0.52 18.69 -0.90
C VAL A 141 -0.41 18.71 0.30
N GLU A 142 -1.70 18.95 0.07
CA GLU A 142 -2.72 18.86 1.11
C GLU A 142 -3.45 17.53 1.00
N LEU A 143 -3.14 16.60 1.89
CA LEU A 143 -3.86 15.35 2.03
C LEU A 143 -4.93 15.51 3.10
N VAL A 144 -6.20 15.35 2.72
CA VAL A 144 -7.31 15.41 3.66
C VAL A 144 -7.90 14.02 3.84
N LEU A 145 -7.94 13.55 5.09
CA LEU A 145 -8.65 12.33 5.48
C LEU A 145 -10.13 12.68 5.59
N ARG A 146 -10.93 12.17 4.66
CA ARG A 146 -12.33 12.61 4.43
C ARG A 146 -13.35 11.50 4.67
N GLU A 147 -12.91 10.26 4.78
CA GLU A 147 -13.81 9.12 4.85
C GLU A 147 -13.45 8.19 6.01
N PRO A 148 -14.43 7.55 6.67
CA PRO A 148 -14.16 6.46 7.59
C PRO A 148 -13.50 5.29 6.85
N PHE A 149 -12.45 4.73 7.44
CA PHE A 149 -11.81 3.55 6.88
C PHE A 149 -12.71 2.32 7.08
N ARG A 150 -12.88 1.53 6.01
CA ARG A 150 -13.76 0.35 5.99
C ARG A 150 -13.04 -0.93 5.58
N GLY A 151 -11.72 -0.97 5.71
CA GLY A 151 -10.94 -2.22 5.61
C GLY A 151 -10.51 -2.57 4.21
N SER A 152 -10.65 -1.62 3.28
CA SER A 152 -10.22 -1.76 1.90
C SER A 152 -9.59 -0.46 1.43
N LEU A 153 -8.26 -0.46 1.28
CA LEU A 153 -7.51 0.66 0.71
C LEU A 153 -7.58 0.68 -0.83
N PHE A 154 -7.96 -0.45 -1.45
CA PHE A 154 -7.79 -0.68 -2.89
C PHE A 154 -9.04 -1.20 -3.61
N ASN A 155 -10.13 -1.51 -2.89
CA ASN A 155 -11.36 -2.07 -3.46
C ASN A 155 -12.56 -1.12 -3.21
N GLY A 156 -12.40 0.14 -3.60
CA GLY A 156 -13.40 1.19 -3.36
C GLY A 156 -13.29 2.43 -4.26
N ALA A 157 -12.41 2.45 -5.28
CA ALA A 157 -12.52 3.48 -6.30
C ALA A 157 -13.81 3.21 -7.09
N PRO A 158 -14.76 4.17 -7.17
CA PRO A 158 -15.85 4.02 -8.13
C PRO A 158 -15.24 3.88 -9.53
N PRO A 159 -15.84 3.08 -10.43
CA PRO A 159 -15.42 3.10 -11.83
C PRO A 159 -15.44 4.54 -12.31
N MET A 160 -14.30 4.99 -12.85
CA MET A 160 -14.14 6.28 -13.51
C MET A 160 -15.34 6.54 -14.43
N GLY A 161 -16.16 7.55 -14.12
CA GLY A 161 -17.26 7.97 -14.99
C GLY A 161 -18.61 8.28 -14.34
N MET A 162 -18.74 8.44 -13.03
CA MET A 162 -19.98 8.99 -12.45
C MET A 162 -19.71 10.31 -11.72
N LEU A 163 -20.04 11.41 -12.39
CA LEU A 163 -20.26 12.71 -11.77
C LEU A 163 -21.37 12.60 -10.71
N PRO A 164 -21.32 13.37 -9.60
CA PRO A 164 -22.38 13.37 -8.60
C PRO A 164 -23.68 13.91 -9.21
N ALA A 165 -24.78 13.18 -8.94
CA ALA A 165 -26.12 13.58 -9.32
C ALA A 165 -26.58 14.77 -8.47
N SER A 166 -26.32 15.99 -8.94
CA SER A 166 -27.02 17.18 -8.44
C SER A 166 -27.08 18.25 -9.52
N HIS A 167 -28.16 18.27 -10.33
CA HIS A 167 -28.95 19.45 -10.73
C HIS A 167 -30.04 19.04 -11.76
N PRO A 168 -31.16 19.80 -11.83
CA PRO A 168 -32.46 19.26 -12.24
C PRO A 168 -32.69 19.21 -13.74
N ALA A 169 -33.68 18.41 -14.10
CA ALA A 169 -34.16 18.12 -15.44
C ALA A 169 -34.66 19.37 -16.20
N THR A 170 -34.22 19.51 -17.46
CA THR A 170 -35.05 20.05 -18.54
C THR A 170 -34.62 19.48 -19.89
N GLY A 171 -35.57 18.85 -20.59
CA GLY A 171 -35.82 19.10 -22.01
C GLY A 171 -35.18 18.19 -23.06
N ASP A 172 -36.02 17.29 -23.58
CA ASP A 172 -36.18 16.87 -24.98
C ASP A 172 -35.14 15.98 -25.71
N ALA A 173 -35.70 14.91 -26.29
CA ALA A 173 -35.14 13.82 -27.10
C ALA A 173 -34.79 14.25 -28.56
N PRO A 174 -34.46 13.36 -29.54
CA PRO A 174 -34.23 11.89 -29.53
C PRO A 174 -32.95 11.43 -30.29
N GLY A 175 -32.59 10.13 -30.16
CA GLY A 175 -31.50 9.47 -30.92
C GLY A 175 -31.74 9.35 -32.44
N PRO A 176 -30.77 8.87 -33.24
CA PRO A 176 -30.42 7.44 -33.26
C PRO A 176 -28.92 7.06 -33.44
N THR A 177 -28.66 5.77 -33.23
CA THR A 177 -27.45 4.90 -33.34
C THR A 177 -26.77 4.84 -34.73
N PRO A 178 -25.77 3.96 -34.99
CA PRO A 178 -24.42 3.79 -34.41
C PRO A 178 -23.33 3.63 -35.52
N MET A 179 -22.08 4.08 -35.35
CA MET A 179 -20.97 3.64 -36.23
C MET A 179 -19.59 3.76 -35.56
N GLY A 180 -18.93 2.62 -35.38
CA GLY A 180 -17.48 2.45 -35.55
C GLY A 180 -16.54 3.26 -34.64
N GLY A 181 -16.28 2.76 -33.44
CA GLY A 181 -15.11 3.14 -32.65
C GLY A 181 -13.98 2.11 -32.81
N PRO A 182 -12.79 2.48 -33.32
CA PRO A 182 -11.64 1.59 -33.37
C PRO A 182 -10.96 1.52 -31.99
N GLY A 183 -10.62 0.30 -31.58
CA GLY A 183 -9.53 0.04 -30.63
C GLY A 183 -9.84 0.35 -29.16
N MET A 184 -10.58 -0.54 -28.49
CA MET A 184 -10.40 -0.74 -27.05
C MET A 184 -8.92 -1.08 -26.80
N SER A 185 -8.20 -0.19 -26.12
CA SER A 185 -6.97 -0.57 -25.45
C SER A 185 -7.35 -1.54 -24.33
N PRO A 186 -6.81 -2.77 -24.30
CA PRO A 186 -7.11 -3.70 -23.22
C PRO A 186 -6.54 -3.12 -21.93
N GLY A 187 -7.38 -2.97 -20.90
CA GLY A 187 -6.87 -2.82 -19.54
C GLY A 187 -5.85 -3.92 -19.30
N MET A 188 -4.65 -3.58 -18.81
CA MET A 188 -3.62 -4.55 -18.50
C MET A 188 -4.18 -5.57 -17.53
N ALA A 189 -4.65 -6.69 -18.07
CA ALA A 189 -4.89 -7.89 -17.32
C ALA A 189 -3.58 -8.22 -16.61
N ALA A 190 -3.65 -8.50 -15.30
CA ALA A 190 -2.52 -9.08 -14.59
C ALA A 190 -1.95 -10.21 -15.45
N ASP A 191 -0.66 -10.09 -15.80
CA ASP A 191 0.01 -11.02 -16.71
C ASP A 191 -0.28 -12.44 -16.22
N PRO A 192 -1.01 -13.27 -16.99
CA PRO A 192 -1.33 -14.62 -16.59
C PRO A 192 -0.07 -15.41 -16.25
N ALA A 193 1.07 -15.11 -16.90
CA ALA A 193 2.36 -15.74 -16.61
C ALA A 193 2.95 -15.35 -15.25
N MET A 194 2.45 -14.28 -14.62
CA MET A 194 2.84 -13.83 -13.29
C MET A 194 1.79 -14.15 -12.21
N SER A 195 0.74 -14.89 -12.56
CA SER A 195 -0.34 -15.22 -11.63
C SER A 195 -0.35 -16.70 -11.27
N ILE A 196 -0.84 -17.02 -10.08
CA ILE A 196 -1.15 -18.39 -9.65
C ILE A 196 -2.65 -18.44 -9.41
N GLU A 197 -3.32 -19.40 -10.03
CA GLU A 197 -4.76 -19.60 -9.92
C GLU A 197 -5.08 -21.00 -9.43
N GLY A 198 -6.08 -21.10 -8.55
CA GLY A 198 -6.42 -22.38 -7.96
C GLY A 198 -7.68 -22.38 -7.13
N THR A 199 -7.89 -23.50 -6.45
CA THR A 199 -8.98 -23.73 -5.51
C THR A 199 -8.40 -24.12 -4.16
N ILE A 200 -8.82 -23.40 -3.12
CA ILE A 200 -8.47 -23.66 -1.73
C ILE A 200 -9.56 -24.52 -1.11
N THR A 201 -9.14 -25.53 -0.35
CA THR A 201 -9.99 -26.41 0.44
C THR A 201 -9.41 -26.57 1.85
N ALA A 202 -10.19 -27.12 2.78
CA ALA A 202 -9.73 -27.47 4.11
C ALA A 202 -9.78 -29.00 4.27
N ALA A 203 -8.76 -29.57 4.91
CA ALA A 203 -8.75 -30.99 5.22
C ALA A 203 -9.87 -31.33 6.20
N PRO A 204 -10.51 -32.52 6.11
CA PRO A 204 -11.64 -32.89 6.97
C PRO A 204 -11.35 -32.75 8.46
N ALA A 205 -10.10 -32.98 8.89
CA ALA A 205 -9.68 -32.90 10.28
C ALA A 205 -9.75 -31.48 10.88
N VAL A 206 -9.65 -30.44 10.05
CA VAL A 206 -9.62 -29.02 10.50
C VAL A 206 -10.74 -28.18 9.89
N ALA A 207 -11.51 -28.73 8.94
CA ALA A 207 -12.59 -28.04 8.24
C ALA A 207 -13.68 -27.51 9.19
N GLY A 208 -13.93 -28.17 10.32
CA GLY A 208 -14.89 -27.72 11.34
C GLY A 208 -14.52 -26.38 12.00
N ASN A 209 -13.28 -25.92 11.84
CA ASN A 209 -12.82 -24.63 12.35
C ASN A 209 -13.06 -23.47 11.37
N VAL A 210 -13.47 -23.75 10.13
CA VAL A 210 -13.66 -22.71 9.09
C VAL A 210 -15.13 -22.30 9.02
N SER A 211 -15.40 -21.00 9.14
CA SER A 211 -16.70 -20.40 8.90
C SER A 211 -16.68 -19.66 7.55
N PRO A 212 -17.77 -19.66 6.76
CA PRO A 212 -17.85 -18.87 5.53
C PRO A 212 -17.63 -17.35 5.73
N SER A 213 -17.81 -16.85 6.95
CA SER A 213 -17.54 -15.46 7.34
C SER A 213 -16.07 -15.17 7.64
N ASP A 214 -15.23 -16.19 7.78
CA ASP A 214 -13.79 -16.00 7.98
C ASP A 214 -13.16 -15.42 6.72
N ARG A 215 -12.02 -14.74 6.86
CA ARG A 215 -11.21 -14.32 5.73
C ARG A 215 -10.21 -15.42 5.38
N VAL A 216 -9.74 -15.44 4.14
CA VAL A 216 -8.63 -16.30 3.70
C VAL A 216 -7.51 -15.43 3.19
N VAL A 217 -6.30 -15.66 3.68
CA VAL A 217 -5.12 -14.91 3.27
C VAL A 217 -4.16 -15.85 2.56
N VAL A 218 -3.89 -15.56 1.29
CA VAL A 218 -2.95 -16.27 0.43
C VAL A 218 -1.66 -15.47 0.40
N LEU A 219 -0.55 -16.07 0.79
CA LEU A 219 0.76 -15.43 0.87
C LEU A 219 1.74 -16.21 -0.02
N ALA A 220 2.56 -15.50 -0.78
CA ALA A 220 3.67 -16.07 -1.54
C ALA A 220 5.02 -15.65 -0.97
N PHE A 221 5.93 -16.61 -0.81
CA PHE A 221 7.28 -16.41 -0.28
C PHE A 221 8.32 -16.92 -1.27
N LYS A 222 9.49 -16.26 -1.29
CA LYS A 222 10.68 -16.82 -1.93
C LYS A 222 11.35 -17.85 -1.01
N PRO A 223 12.18 -18.75 -1.55
CA PRO A 223 13.08 -19.56 -0.73
C PRO A 223 13.85 -18.63 0.22
N ASP A 224 13.94 -18.99 1.50
CA ASP A 224 14.73 -18.30 2.53
C ASP A 224 14.27 -16.89 2.96
N GLN A 225 13.09 -16.44 2.54
CA GLN A 225 12.50 -15.18 3.00
C GLN A 225 11.33 -15.39 3.97
N SER A 226 11.36 -14.65 5.08
CA SER A 226 10.28 -14.63 6.07
C SER A 226 9.17 -13.63 5.74
N ARG A 227 9.37 -12.77 4.74
CA ARG A 227 8.41 -11.76 4.28
C ARG A 227 7.77 -12.19 2.96
N PRO A 228 6.45 -12.01 2.78
CA PRO A 228 5.79 -12.37 1.53
C PRO A 228 6.13 -11.37 0.42
N VAL A 229 6.33 -11.87 -0.79
CA VAL A 229 6.54 -11.07 -2.01
C VAL A 229 5.22 -10.68 -2.69
N ALA A 230 4.16 -11.43 -2.42
CA ALA A 230 2.80 -11.13 -2.86
C ALA A 230 1.81 -11.70 -1.86
N PHE A 231 0.63 -11.11 -1.78
CA PHE A 231 -0.46 -11.65 -0.98
C PHE A 231 -1.82 -11.24 -1.55
N GLU A 232 -2.84 -12.02 -1.23
CA GLU A 232 -4.23 -11.78 -1.57
C GLU A 232 -5.09 -12.06 -0.33
N ILE A 233 -6.03 -11.17 -0.02
CA ILE A 233 -6.99 -11.36 1.07
C ILE A 233 -8.38 -11.54 0.47
N LEU A 234 -8.94 -12.72 0.68
CA LEU A 234 -10.27 -13.09 0.23
C LEU A 234 -11.24 -12.88 1.41
N PRO A 235 -12.32 -12.10 1.24
CA PRO A 235 -13.18 -11.68 2.35
C PRO A 235 -14.10 -12.79 2.87
N SER A 236 -14.09 -13.98 2.27
CA SER A 236 -14.96 -15.10 2.65
C SER A 236 -14.25 -16.42 2.45
N ALA A 237 -14.31 -17.29 3.45
CA ALA A 237 -13.83 -18.67 3.43
C ALA A 237 -14.95 -19.65 3.05
N ALA A 238 -15.78 -19.30 2.05
CA ALA A 238 -16.76 -20.22 1.48
C ALA A 238 -16.06 -21.32 0.66
N LEU A 239 -15.54 -22.35 1.34
CA LEU A 239 -14.78 -23.44 0.73
C LEU A 239 -15.71 -24.43 -0.01
N PRO A 240 -15.28 -24.99 -1.16
CA PRO A 240 -14.04 -24.71 -1.89
C PRO A 240 -14.03 -23.30 -2.51
N LEU A 241 -12.93 -22.57 -2.31
CA LEU A 241 -12.80 -21.16 -2.70
C LEU A 241 -11.79 -20.99 -3.83
N ARG A 242 -12.19 -20.32 -4.91
CA ARG A 242 -11.26 -19.95 -5.99
C ARG A 242 -10.40 -18.77 -5.58
N PHE A 243 -9.13 -18.79 -5.96
CA PHE A 243 -8.23 -17.67 -5.76
C PHE A 243 -7.38 -17.39 -6.99
N ARG A 244 -6.91 -16.16 -7.08
CA ARG A 244 -5.88 -15.71 -8.00
C ARG A 244 -4.90 -14.84 -7.23
N LEU A 245 -3.63 -15.18 -7.29
CA LEU A 245 -2.54 -14.42 -6.68
C LEU A 245 -1.63 -13.89 -7.78
N SER A 246 -1.53 -12.58 -7.92
CA SER A 246 -0.62 -11.94 -8.88
C SER A 246 0.68 -11.56 -8.20
N VAL A 247 1.80 -12.08 -8.71
CA VAL A 247 3.14 -11.76 -8.23
C VAL A 247 3.71 -10.60 -9.05
N PRO A 248 4.37 -9.60 -8.42
CA PRO A 248 4.93 -8.47 -9.15
C PRO A 248 5.91 -8.87 -10.26
N PRO A 249 5.87 -8.24 -11.44
CA PRO A 249 6.71 -8.60 -12.59
C PRO A 249 8.22 -8.42 -12.35
N ASN A 250 8.61 -7.59 -11.38
CA ASN A 250 9.98 -7.35 -10.97
C ASN A 250 10.56 -8.44 -10.04
N GLU A 251 9.74 -9.40 -9.57
CA GLU A 251 10.20 -10.55 -8.78
C GLU A 251 10.88 -11.61 -9.67
N THR A 252 12.06 -11.27 -10.16
CA THR A 252 12.82 -12.07 -11.15
C THR A 252 13.19 -13.45 -10.61
N GLU A 253 13.54 -13.53 -9.31
CA GLU A 253 13.85 -14.78 -8.64
C GLU A 253 12.61 -15.68 -8.47
N ALA A 254 11.47 -15.10 -8.09
CA ALA A 254 10.19 -15.81 -8.01
C ALA A 254 9.76 -16.34 -9.38
N ARG A 255 10.02 -15.58 -10.45
CA ARG A 255 9.78 -16.01 -11.83
C ARG A 255 10.69 -17.19 -12.24
N ALA A 256 11.94 -17.20 -11.79
CA ALA A 256 12.89 -18.27 -12.13
C ALA A 256 12.66 -19.56 -11.33
N THR A 257 12.36 -19.43 -10.03
CA THR A 257 12.37 -20.54 -9.07
C THR A 257 10.98 -20.97 -8.57
N GLY A 258 9.96 -20.14 -8.77
CA GLY A 258 8.65 -20.29 -8.18
C GLY A 258 8.56 -19.68 -6.77
N VAL A 259 7.39 -19.81 -6.14
CA VAL A 259 7.12 -19.28 -4.79
C VAL A 259 6.54 -20.37 -3.90
N TYR A 260 6.81 -20.30 -2.60
CA TYR A 260 6.12 -21.10 -1.61
C TYR A 260 4.84 -20.40 -1.19
N LEU A 261 3.73 -21.14 -1.21
CA LEU A 261 2.44 -20.62 -0.79
C LEU A 261 2.18 -20.95 0.67
N ARG A 262 1.65 -19.98 1.40
CA ARG A 262 1.02 -20.17 2.70
C ARG A 262 -0.38 -19.59 2.62
N VAL A 263 -1.37 -20.42 2.88
CA VAL A 263 -2.77 -20.00 2.91
C VAL A 263 -3.29 -20.21 4.31
N LEU A 264 -3.89 -19.19 4.91
CA LEU A 264 -4.45 -19.28 6.26
C LEU A 264 -5.85 -18.68 6.31
N THR A 265 -6.66 -19.20 7.22
CA THR A 265 -7.87 -18.48 7.64
C THR A 265 -7.49 -17.40 8.62
N ASP A 266 -8.10 -16.24 8.46
CA ASP A 266 -7.90 -15.08 9.32
C ASP A 266 -9.24 -14.72 9.99
N LYS A 267 -9.28 -14.88 11.30
CA LYS A 267 -10.48 -14.75 12.14
C LYS A 267 -10.49 -13.48 12.97
N ASP A 268 -9.32 -12.99 13.36
CA ASP A 268 -9.16 -11.80 14.20
C ASP A 268 -8.75 -10.56 13.41
N GLY A 269 -8.51 -10.74 12.11
CA GLY A 269 -8.14 -9.69 11.19
C GLY A 269 -6.62 -9.50 11.05
N SER A 270 -5.80 -10.27 11.78
CA SER A 270 -4.35 -10.12 11.85
C SER A 270 -3.66 -11.29 11.16
N PRO A 271 -3.40 -11.23 9.84
CA PRO A 271 -2.80 -12.35 9.10
C PRO A 271 -1.37 -12.71 9.54
N PHE A 272 -0.76 -11.85 10.35
CA PHE A 272 0.59 -12.03 10.87
C PHE A 272 0.62 -12.49 12.33
N ASN A 273 -0.53 -12.70 12.98
CA ASN A 273 -0.66 -13.36 14.27
C ASN A 273 -1.49 -14.64 14.10
N ALA A 274 -1.46 -15.53 15.09
CA ALA A 274 -2.28 -16.75 15.07
C ALA A 274 -3.40 -16.60 16.09
N ALA A 275 -4.65 -16.64 15.64
CA ALA A 275 -5.82 -16.63 16.51
C ALA A 275 -6.31 -18.06 16.80
N PRO A 276 -6.96 -18.29 17.96
CA PRO A 276 -7.55 -19.58 18.27
C PRO A 276 -8.52 -20.06 17.20
N GLY A 277 -8.32 -21.28 16.72
CA GLY A 277 -9.17 -21.90 15.70
C GLY A 277 -8.80 -21.54 14.26
N GLU A 278 -7.76 -20.75 14.02
CA GLU A 278 -7.24 -20.56 12.66
C GLU A 278 -6.55 -21.82 12.14
N ILE A 279 -6.58 -21.97 10.83
CA ILE A 279 -5.95 -23.07 10.12
C ILE A 279 -5.05 -22.53 9.02
N VAL A 280 -4.08 -23.34 8.61
CA VAL A 280 -3.07 -22.99 7.62
C VAL A 280 -2.77 -24.20 6.74
N GLY A 281 -2.46 -23.93 5.47
CA GLY A 281 -1.80 -24.85 4.56
C GLY A 281 -0.51 -24.24 4.04
N ARG A 282 0.49 -25.08 3.79
CA ARG A 282 1.80 -24.66 3.27
C ARG A 282 2.15 -25.54 2.07
N SER A 283 2.57 -24.93 0.97
CA SER A 283 3.13 -25.73 -0.13
C SER A 283 4.45 -26.35 0.32
N THR A 284 4.66 -27.63 0.00
CA THR A 284 5.91 -28.34 0.27
C THR A 284 6.94 -28.15 -0.85
N GLN A 285 6.49 -27.66 -2.00
CA GLN A 285 7.30 -27.38 -3.19
C GLN A 285 7.02 -25.96 -3.69
N PRO A 286 7.98 -25.33 -4.39
CA PRO A 286 7.74 -24.08 -5.09
C PRO A 286 6.65 -24.24 -6.16
N VAL A 287 5.69 -23.32 -6.17
CA VAL A 287 4.66 -23.19 -7.19
C VAL A 287 5.17 -22.23 -8.26
N LYS A 288 5.21 -22.66 -9.51
CA LYS A 288 5.64 -21.81 -10.62
C LYS A 288 4.60 -20.73 -10.92
N LEU A 289 5.07 -19.53 -11.25
CA LEU A 289 4.19 -18.49 -11.78
C LEU A 289 3.58 -18.95 -13.11
N GLY A 290 2.33 -18.56 -13.36
CA GLY A 290 1.53 -19.05 -14.48
C GLY A 290 0.81 -20.38 -14.23
N THR A 291 0.91 -20.95 -13.03
CA THR A 291 0.16 -22.16 -12.68
C THR A 291 -1.33 -21.86 -12.60
N THR A 292 -2.13 -22.66 -13.30
CA THR A 292 -3.60 -22.61 -13.25
C THR A 292 -4.15 -23.94 -12.74
N GLY A 293 -5.33 -23.90 -12.11
CA GLY A 293 -5.98 -25.10 -11.58
C GLY A 293 -5.27 -25.74 -10.39
N LEU A 294 -4.47 -24.97 -9.62
CA LEU A 294 -3.81 -25.49 -8.42
C LEU A 294 -4.87 -25.92 -7.39
N GLU A 295 -4.77 -27.14 -6.88
CA GLU A 295 -5.54 -27.57 -5.71
C GLU A 295 -4.68 -27.36 -4.45
N PHE A 296 -5.15 -26.48 -3.56
CA PHE A 296 -4.44 -26.15 -2.32
C PHE A 296 -5.28 -26.56 -1.12
N VAL A 297 -4.66 -27.24 -0.15
CA VAL A 297 -5.34 -27.75 1.05
C VAL A 297 -4.76 -27.07 2.29
N MET A 298 -5.63 -26.49 3.11
CA MET A 298 -5.32 -26.09 4.48
C MET A 298 -5.55 -27.29 5.41
N ASP A 299 -4.49 -27.80 6.01
CA ASP A 299 -4.47 -29.12 6.66
C ASP A 299 -4.04 -29.09 8.13
N GLN A 300 -3.60 -27.93 8.62
CA GLN A 300 -3.03 -27.81 9.96
C GLN A 300 -3.70 -26.68 10.75
N PRO A 301 -3.81 -26.80 12.08
CA PRO A 301 -4.05 -25.64 12.93
C PRO A 301 -2.94 -24.61 12.74
N TYR A 302 -3.29 -23.33 12.71
CA TYR A 302 -2.32 -22.27 12.67
C TYR A 302 -1.86 -21.96 14.10
N ILE A 303 -0.68 -22.46 14.43
CA ILE A 303 0.00 -22.24 15.70
C ILE A 303 1.38 -21.69 15.36
N ARG A 304 1.82 -20.66 16.07
CA ARG A 304 3.17 -20.09 15.96
C ARG A 304 4.09 -20.62 17.04
#